data_AF-A0A3L9GM39-F1
#
_entry.id   AF-A0A3L9GM39-F1
#
_cell.length_a   1.000
_cell.length_b   1.000
_cell.length_c   1.000
_cell.angle_alpha   90.00
_cell.angle_beta   90.00
_cell.angle_gamma   90.00
#
_symmetry.space_group_name_H-M   'P 1'
#
loop_
_entity.id
_entity.type
_entity.pdbx_description
1 polymer ?
#
loop_
_entity_poly.entity_id
_entity_poly.type
_entity_poly.pdbx_seq_one_letter_code
_entity_poly.pdbx_strand_id
1 'polypeptide(L)' 'KISQTGSEAIKAIIAQANYSDAMPSIPEMSYLWSPMTNAILATWVENKTPDEVLNHAQTIIEEQLSLQE' A
#
# COMPACT_ATOMS: atom_id res chain seq x y z
N LYS A 1 -10.70 23.45 -10.05
CA LYS A 1 -11.56 24.01 -8.97
C LYS A 1 -12.59 22.96 -8.62
N ILE A 2 -12.60 22.49 -7.37
CA ILE A 2 -13.56 21.51 -6.87
C ILE A 2 -14.97 22.11 -7.05
N SER A 3 -15.89 21.36 -7.66
CA SER A 3 -17.27 21.83 -7.91
C SER A 3 -17.92 22.28 -6.60
N GLN A 4 -18.43 23.50 -6.55
CA GLN A 4 -19.05 24.04 -5.33
C GLN A 4 -20.37 23.34 -4.97
N THR A 5 -20.95 22.58 -5.89
CA THR A 5 -22.21 21.82 -5.74
C THR A 5 -22.02 20.33 -5.43
N GLY A 6 -20.78 19.84 -5.35
CA GLY A 6 -20.50 18.44 -5.00
C GLY A 6 -20.78 18.16 -3.52
N SER A 7 -21.21 16.93 -3.20
CA SER A 7 -21.39 16.48 -1.82
C SER A 7 -20.08 16.59 -1.04
N GLU A 8 -20.17 16.82 0.27
CA GLU A 8 -18.98 16.94 1.13
C GLU A 8 -18.08 15.70 1.04
N ALA A 9 -18.67 14.51 0.89
CA ALA A 9 -17.93 13.27 0.66
C ALA A 9 -17.05 13.31 -0.59
N ILE A 10 -17.57 13.85 -1.72
CA ILE A 10 -16.80 13.97 -2.96
C ILE A 10 -15.64 14.96 -2.78
N LYS A 11 -15.89 16.08 -2.09
CA LYS A 11 -14.86 17.08 -1.80
C LYS A 11 -13.75 16.49 -0.93
N ALA A 12 -14.10 15.70 0.09
CA ALA A 12 -13.15 15.03 0.97
C ALA A 12 -12.28 14.01 0.21
N ILE A 13 -12.87 13.20 -0.68
CA ILE A 13 -12.13 12.24 -1.51
C ILE A 13 -11.14 12.98 -2.44
N ILE A 14 -11.58 14.06 -3.10
CA ILE A 14 -10.70 14.85 -3.97
C ILE A 14 -9.57 15.51 -3.16
N ALA A 15 -9.88 16.03 -1.97
CA ALA A 15 -8.88 16.62 -1.09
C ALA A 15 -7.81 15.59 -0.70
N GLN A 16 -8.21 14.39 -0.29
CA GLN A 16 -7.30 13.28 0.01
C GLN A 16 -6.46 12.89 -1.21
N ALA A 17 -7.07 12.78 -2.39
CA ALA A 17 -6.38 12.39 -3.61
C ALA A 17 -5.23 13.33 -3.98
N ASN A 18 -5.28 14.62 -3.61
CA ASN A 18 -4.18 15.56 -3.84
C ASN A 18 -2.94 15.32 -2.94
N TYR A 19 -3.07 14.50 -1.90
CA TYR A 19 -1.98 14.12 -0.99
C TYR A 19 -1.59 12.64 -1.13
N SER A 20 -2.09 11.97 -2.17
CA SER A 20 -1.87 10.55 -2.42
C SER A 20 -1.28 10.33 -3.81
N ASP A 21 -0.57 9.22 -3.97
CA ASP A 21 -0.12 8.75 -5.27
C ASP A 21 -1.08 7.72 -5.85
N ALA A 22 -1.20 7.71 -7.18
CA ALA A 22 -1.99 6.72 -7.88
C ALA A 22 -1.30 5.35 -7.79
N MET A 23 -2.09 4.31 -7.51
CA MET A 23 -1.59 2.93 -7.48
C MET A 23 -1.03 2.53 -8.86
N PRO A 24 0.17 1.94 -8.94
CA PRO A 24 0.72 1.45 -10.20
C PRO A 24 -0.15 0.33 -10.81
N SER A 25 -0.23 0.28 -12.14
CA SER A 25 -1.04 -0.71 -12.88
C SER A 25 -0.22 -1.86 -13.46
N ILE A 26 0.96 -2.14 -12.90
CA ILE A 26 1.85 -3.22 -13.37
C ILE A 26 1.45 -4.57 -12.73
N PRO A 27 1.67 -5.71 -13.40
CA PRO A 27 1.31 -7.04 -12.88
C PRO A 27 1.91 -7.36 -11.50
N GLU A 28 3.14 -6.90 -11.26
CA GLU A 28 3.95 -7.17 -10.07
C GLU A 28 3.37 -6.54 -8.80
N MET A 29 2.45 -5.57 -8.93
CA MET A 29 1.77 -4.99 -7.76
C MET A 29 0.98 -6.02 -6.95
N SER A 30 0.58 -7.16 -7.55
CA SER A 30 -0.02 -8.27 -6.82
C SER A 30 0.92 -8.89 -5.77
N TYR A 31 2.23 -8.83 -5.98
CA TYR A 31 3.25 -9.33 -5.05
C TYR A 31 3.50 -8.39 -3.88
N LEU A 32 3.14 -7.10 -4.01
CA LEU A 32 3.31 -6.13 -2.93
C LEU A 32 2.21 -6.27 -1.86
N TRP A 33 0.95 -6.45 -2.27
CA TRP A 33 -0.18 -6.30 -1.35
C TRP A 33 -0.23 -7.35 -0.24
N SER A 34 0.08 -8.60 -0.56
CA SER A 34 0.03 -9.69 0.41
C SER A 34 1.11 -9.55 1.50
N PRO A 35 2.41 -9.40 1.17
CA PRO A 35 3.46 -9.15 2.17
C PRO A 35 3.22 -7.89 3.00
N MET A 36 2.73 -6.80 2.39
CA MET A 36 2.42 -5.57 3.13
C MET A 36 1.25 -5.74 4.11
N THR A 37 0.22 -6.49 3.73
CA THR A 37 -0.90 -6.83 4.64
C THR A 37 -0.39 -7.66 5.81
N ASN A 38 0.47 -8.64 5.56
CA ASN A 38 1.08 -9.47 6.59
C ASN A 38 1.98 -8.66 7.53
N ALA A 39 2.74 -7.69 7.00
CA ALA A 39 3.57 -6.81 7.81
C ALA A 39 2.74 -5.99 8.80
N ILE A 40 1.62 -5.40 8.35
CA ILE A 40 0.70 -4.65 9.22
C ILE A 40 0.12 -5.56 10.32
N LEU A 41 -0.31 -6.77 9.96
CA LEU A 41 -0.84 -7.74 10.92
C LEU A 41 0.22 -8.16 11.93
N ALA A 42 1.45 -8.40 11.50
CA ALA A 42 2.57 -8.78 12.34
C ALA A 42 2.94 -7.67 13.34
N THR A 43 2.91 -6.40 12.91
CA THR A 43 3.06 -5.27 13.84
C THR A 43 1.91 -5.20 14.84
N TRP A 44 0.67 -5.40 14.38
CA TRP A 44 -0.52 -5.22 15.21
C TRP A 44 -0.77 -6.36 16.22
N VAL A 45 -0.62 -7.61 15.77
CA VAL A 45 -0.99 -8.81 16.53
C VAL A 45 0.22 -9.39 17.27
N GLU A 46 1.39 -9.37 16.64
CA GLU A 46 2.58 -10.08 17.13
C GLU A 46 3.57 -9.14 17.83
N ASN A 47 3.25 -7.84 17.93
CA ASN A 47 4.13 -6.79 18.49
C ASN A 47 5.54 -6.77 17.86
N LYS A 48 5.69 -7.22 16.62
CA LYS A 48 6.95 -7.11 15.88
C LYS A 48 7.23 -5.65 15.53
N THR A 49 8.50 -5.29 15.49
CA THR A 49 8.87 -3.91 15.17
C THR A 49 8.63 -3.60 13.69
N PRO A 50 8.37 -2.33 13.32
CA PRO A 50 8.20 -1.94 11.91
C PRO A 50 9.39 -2.33 11.04
N ASP A 51 10.61 -2.20 11.55
CA ASP A 51 11.83 -2.55 10.82
C ASP A 51 11.87 -4.04 10.45
N GLU A 52 11.64 -4.92 11.43
CA GLU A 52 11.63 -6.36 11.22
C GLU A 52 10.58 -6.79 10.19
N VAL A 53 9.35 -6.27 10.28
CA VAL A 53 8.26 -6.70 9.40
C VAL A 53 8.40 -6.14 7.98
N LEU A 54 8.92 -4.91 7.83
CA LEU A 54 9.11 -4.28 6.53
C LEU A 54 10.31 -4.88 5.80
N ASN A 55 11.41 -5.16 6.51
CA ASN A 55 12.56 -5.88 5.93
C ASN A 55 12.14 -7.27 5.46
N HIS A 56 11.34 -8.00 6.25
CA HIS A 56 10.82 -9.29 5.85
C HIS A 56 9.90 -9.22 4.61
N ALA A 57 8.99 -8.24 4.58
CA ALA A 57 8.12 -8.02 3.43
C ALA A 57 8.91 -7.69 2.17
N GLN A 58 9.95 -6.86 2.28
CA GLN A 58 10.86 -6.53 1.19
C GLN A 58 11.54 -7.79 0.62
N THR A 59 12.10 -8.64 1.48
CA THR A 59 12.73 -9.90 1.05
C THR A 59 11.76 -10.77 0.25
N ILE A 60 10.51 -10.92 0.71
CA ILE A 60 9.50 -11.71 -0.01
C ILE A 60 9.21 -11.10 -1.39
N ILE A 61 9.08 -9.79 -1.48
CA ILE A 61 8.79 -9.11 -2.75
C ILE A 61 9.94 -9.31 -3.73
N GLU A 62 11.18 -9.13 -3.29
CA GLU A 62 12.38 -9.33 -4.11
C GLU A 62 12.49 -10.77 -4.59
N GLU A 63 12.20 -11.76 -3.73
CA GLU A 63 12.14 -13.16 -4.12
C GLU A 63 11.09 -13.41 -5.22
N GLN A 64 9.87 -12.90 -5.06
CA GLN A 64 8.81 -13.07 -6.06
C GLN A 64 9.15 -12.43 -7.40
N LEU A 65 9.82 -11.27 -7.38
CA LEU A 65 10.30 -10.61 -8.59
C LEU A 65 11.38 -11.43 -9.29
N SER A 66 12.35 -11.97 -8.54
CA SER A 66 13.41 -12.80 -9.11
C SER A 66 12.92 -14.11 -9.74
N LEU A 67 11.81 -14.67 -9.23
CA LEU A 67 11.21 -15.90 -9.77
C LEU A 67 10.47 -15.69 -11.10
N GLN A 68 10.18 -14.43 -11.47
CA GLN A 68 9.60 -14.08 -12.76
C GLN A 68 10.65 -13.92 -13.88
N GLU A 69 11.92 -13.71 -13.54
CA GLU A 69 13.04 -13.61 -14.51
C GLU A 69 13.49 -14.97 -15.05
#